data_AF-A0A946V6X3-F1
#
_entry.id   AF-A0A946V6X3-F1
#
_cell.length_a   1.000
_cell.length_b   1.000
_cell.length_c   1.000
_cell.angle_alpha   90.00
_cell.angle_beta   90.00
_cell.angle_gamma   90.00
#
_symmetry.space_group_name_H-M   'P 1'
#
loop_
_entity.id
_entity.type
_entity.pdbx_description
1 polymer ?
#
loop_
_entity_poly.entity_id
_entity_poly.type
_entity_poly.pdbx_seq_one_letter_code
_entity_poly.pdbx_strand_id
1 'polypeptide(L)'
;MKSFFGNRFHGLRDAIDRHRQWQALRRRGDTSVLETVDSVADSIDSNIRLAPGYKKKLWSSIQSSLDYTAELVDRIPGVIDVNSSTFTADPYVNAFFTNVTDLQSVFSHSSEIQDYMDDIR
;
A
#
# COMPACT_ATOMS: atom_id res chain seq x y z
N MET A 1 32.04 13.19 -23.65
CA MET A 1 30.61 13.00 -23.35
C MET A 1 30.42 11.64 -22.70
N LYS A 2 30.24 11.61 -21.37
CA LYS A 2 29.99 10.39 -20.57
C LYS A 2 28.52 10.40 -20.12
N SER A 3 27.98 9.19 -19.95
CA SER A 3 26.72 8.78 -19.30
C SER A 3 25.39 9.06 -20.02
N PHE A 4 24.92 8.07 -20.79
CA PHE A 4 23.50 7.88 -21.11
C PHE A 4 22.95 6.51 -20.65
N PHE A 5 23.73 5.71 -19.91
CA PHE A 5 23.34 4.37 -19.41
C PHE A 5 23.20 4.29 -17.88
N GLY A 6 22.84 5.39 -17.20
CA GLY A 6 22.79 5.47 -15.73
C GLY A 6 21.43 5.16 -15.07
N ASN A 7 20.30 5.45 -15.73
CA ASN A 7 19.02 5.56 -15.01
C ASN A 7 18.08 4.33 -15.06
N ARG A 8 18.37 3.28 -15.84
CA ARG A 8 17.50 2.07 -15.88
C ARG A 8 17.84 1.00 -14.84
N PHE A 9 19.03 1.01 -14.25
CA PHE A 9 19.46 -0.04 -13.31
C PHE A 9 19.19 0.30 -11.84
N HIS A 10 18.82 1.56 -11.53
CA HIS A 10 18.56 1.98 -10.16
C HIS A 10 17.21 1.46 -9.64
N GLY A 11 16.13 1.60 -10.44
CA GLY A 11 14.80 1.09 -10.06
C GLY A 11 14.72 -0.44 -9.94
N LEU A 12 15.50 -1.19 -10.71
CA LEU A 12 15.54 -2.64 -10.63
C LEU A 12 16.26 -3.13 -9.36
N ARG A 13 17.36 -2.47 -8.97
CA ARG A 13 18.04 -2.76 -7.69
C ARG A 13 17.16 -2.42 -6.50
N ASP A 14 16.48 -1.28 -6.57
CA ASP A 14 15.58 -0.82 -5.53
C ASP A 14 14.35 -1.74 -5.36
N ALA A 15 13.84 -2.31 -6.46
CA ALA A 15 12.79 -3.33 -6.42
C ALA A 15 13.27 -4.69 -5.85
N ILE A 16 14.52 -5.08 -6.13
CA ILE A 16 15.12 -6.31 -5.61
C ILE A 16 15.40 -6.18 -4.11
N ASP A 17 15.90 -5.03 -3.66
CA ASP A 17 16.17 -4.76 -2.25
C ASP A 17 14.86 -4.66 -1.44
N ARG A 18 13.81 -4.06 -2.03
CA ARG A 18 12.45 -4.16 -1.50
C ARG A 18 12.02 -5.60 -1.34
N HIS A 19 12.11 -6.44 -2.38
CA HIS A 19 11.68 -7.83 -2.30
C HIS A 19 12.44 -8.63 -1.22
N ARG A 20 13.72 -8.33 -0.99
CA ARG A 20 14.54 -8.95 0.06
C ARG A 20 14.14 -8.50 1.46
N GLN A 21 13.83 -7.22 1.64
CA GLN A 21 13.27 -6.68 2.89
C GLN A 21 11.88 -7.25 3.18
N TRP A 22 11.03 -7.39 2.16
CA TRP A 22 9.71 -8.04 2.26
C TRP A 22 9.81 -9.52 2.66
N GLN A 23 10.80 -10.26 2.16
CA GLN A 23 11.02 -11.65 2.58
C GLN A 23 11.48 -11.75 4.05
N ALA A 24 12.27 -10.80 4.54
CA ALA A 24 12.65 -10.73 5.96
C ALA A 24 11.45 -10.34 6.85
N LEU A 25 10.60 -9.41 6.38
CA LEU A 25 9.33 -9.06 7.02
C LEU A 25 8.35 -10.24 7.01
N ARG A 26 8.31 -11.07 5.96
CA ARG A 26 7.51 -12.30 5.90
C ARG A 26 7.94 -13.34 6.93
N ARG A 27 9.24 -13.57 7.13
CA ARG A 27 9.73 -14.48 8.20
C ARG A 27 9.45 -13.95 9.60
N ARG A 28 9.47 -12.63 9.80
CA ARG A 28 8.94 -11.98 11.01
C ARG A 28 7.41 -12.12 11.10
N GLY A 29 6.78 -12.09 9.93
CA GLY A 29 5.37 -12.27 9.66
C GLY A 29 4.87 -13.60 10.19
N ASP A 30 5.59 -14.71 10.02
CA ASP A 30 5.15 -16.01 10.55
C ASP A 30 4.93 -15.99 12.09
N THR A 31 5.83 -15.38 12.85
CA THR A 31 5.63 -15.18 14.30
C THR A 31 4.49 -14.20 14.58
N SER A 32 4.41 -13.13 13.78
CA SER A 32 3.31 -12.14 13.85
C SER A 32 1.95 -12.73 13.45
N VAL A 33 1.89 -13.74 12.60
CA VAL A 33 0.66 -14.40 12.15
C VAL A 33 0.11 -15.22 13.30
N LEU A 34 0.95 -15.89 14.09
CA LEU A 34 0.50 -16.57 15.31
C LEU A 34 -0.07 -15.58 16.33
N GLU A 35 0.56 -14.43 16.50
CA GLU A 35 0.05 -13.34 17.36
C GLU A 35 -1.26 -12.75 16.82
N THR A 36 -1.37 -12.60 15.50
CA THR A 36 -2.59 -12.13 14.82
C THR A 36 -3.72 -13.14 14.97
N VAL A 37 -3.43 -14.45 14.89
CA VAL A 37 -4.41 -15.51 15.15
C VAL A 37 -4.99 -15.37 16.56
N ASP A 38 -4.13 -15.14 17.56
CA ASP A 38 -4.55 -14.98 18.94
C ASP A 38 -5.35 -13.69 19.16
N SER A 39 -4.94 -12.57 18.53
CA SER A 39 -5.64 -11.28 18.58
C SER A 39 -6.99 -11.29 17.85
N VAL A 40 -7.07 -11.94 16.69
CA VAL A 40 -8.32 -12.09 15.93
C VAL A 40 -9.30 -13.00 16.68
N ALA A 41 -8.80 -14.07 17.32
CA ALA A 41 -9.64 -14.89 18.18
C ALA A 41 -10.19 -14.08 19.37
N ASP A 42 -9.39 -13.21 19.98
CA ASP A 42 -9.84 -12.30 21.05
C ASP A 42 -10.85 -11.26 20.55
N SER A 43 -10.70 -10.79 19.30
CA SER A 43 -11.60 -9.79 18.71
C SER A 43 -12.93 -10.36 18.20
N ILE A 44 -12.99 -11.64 17.82
CA ILE A 44 -14.20 -12.26 17.25
C ILE A 44 -14.99 -13.00 18.33
N ASP A 45 -14.37 -14.04 18.91
CA ASP A 45 -14.94 -14.84 20.00
C ASP A 45 -13.84 -15.66 20.66
N SER A 46 -13.55 -15.34 21.92
CA SER A 46 -12.55 -16.03 22.74
C SER A 46 -12.76 -17.55 22.84
N ASN A 47 -14.00 -18.05 22.66
CA ASN A 47 -14.32 -19.48 22.69
C ASN A 47 -13.69 -20.26 21.53
N ILE A 48 -13.25 -19.59 20.46
CA ILE A 48 -12.54 -20.22 19.33
C ILE A 48 -11.26 -20.93 19.81
N ARG A 49 -10.65 -20.48 20.92
CA ARG A 49 -9.48 -21.10 21.54
C ARG A 49 -9.76 -22.51 22.09
N LEU A 50 -11.02 -22.81 22.40
CA LEU A 50 -11.44 -24.12 22.92
C LEU A 50 -11.48 -25.19 21.83
N ALA A 51 -11.49 -24.80 20.56
CA ALA A 51 -11.51 -25.74 19.45
C ALA A 51 -10.14 -26.43 19.29
N PRO A 52 -10.08 -27.78 19.23
CA PRO A 52 -8.84 -28.50 19.01
C PRO A 52 -8.14 -28.06 17.71
N GLY A 53 -6.87 -27.66 17.86
CA GLY A 53 -6.03 -27.24 16.74
C GLY A 53 -6.47 -25.95 16.06
N TYR A 54 -7.23 -25.07 16.73
CA TYR A 54 -7.75 -23.83 16.13
C TYR A 54 -6.66 -22.99 15.47
N LYS A 55 -5.46 -22.88 16.08
CA LYS A 55 -4.33 -22.16 15.51
C LYS A 55 -3.97 -22.67 14.11
N LYS A 56 -3.88 -23.99 13.93
CA LYS A 56 -3.59 -24.62 12.64
C LYS A 56 -4.71 -24.41 11.62
N LYS A 57 -5.96 -24.39 12.07
CA LYS A 57 -7.14 -24.17 11.22
C LYS A 57 -7.26 -22.72 10.75
N LEU A 58 -6.93 -21.75 11.60
CA LEU A 58 -6.98 -20.33 11.28
C LEU A 58 -5.73 -19.84 10.54
N TRP A 59 -4.59 -20.51 10.76
CA TRP A 59 -3.32 -20.17 10.14
C TRP A 59 -3.42 -19.96 8.63
N SER A 60 -3.95 -20.94 7.89
CA SER A 60 -4.03 -20.85 6.43
C SER A 60 -4.90 -19.69 5.95
N SER A 61 -6.01 -19.44 6.63
CA SER A 61 -6.94 -18.37 6.26
C SER A 61 -6.35 -17.00 6.56
N ILE A 62 -5.74 -16.83 7.74
CA ILE A 62 -5.11 -15.56 8.12
C ILE A 62 -3.89 -15.28 7.25
N GLN A 63 -3.06 -16.29 6.96
CA GLN A 63 -1.95 -16.16 6.04
C GLN A 63 -2.41 -15.73 4.64
N SER A 64 -3.46 -16.35 4.11
CA SER A 64 -4.01 -15.99 2.80
C SER A 64 -4.54 -14.56 2.77
N SER A 65 -5.22 -14.13 3.83
CA SER A 65 -5.69 -12.74 3.95
C SER A 65 -4.54 -11.74 4.01
N LEU A 66 -3.50 -12.03 4.80
CA LEU A 66 -2.32 -11.17 4.90
C LEU A 66 -1.57 -11.07 3.57
N ASP A 67 -1.39 -12.20 2.88
CA ASP A 67 -0.76 -12.23 1.56
C ASP A 67 -1.58 -11.43 0.53
N TYR A 68 -2.91 -11.57 0.55
CA TYR A 68 -3.79 -10.81 -0.32
C TYR A 68 -3.74 -9.30 -0.04
N THR A 69 -3.74 -8.89 1.23
CA THR A 69 -3.62 -7.47 1.59
C THR A 69 -2.26 -6.91 1.20
N ALA A 70 -1.17 -7.67 1.38
CA ALA A 70 0.15 -7.26 0.92
C ALA A 70 0.19 -7.08 -0.59
N GLU A 71 -0.40 -8.01 -1.35
CA GLU A 71 -0.51 -7.90 -2.81
C GLU A 71 -1.37 -6.70 -3.23
N LEU A 72 -2.46 -6.40 -2.51
CA LEU A 72 -3.27 -5.21 -2.77
C LEU A 72 -2.46 -3.92 -2.54
N VAL A 73 -1.71 -3.84 -1.45
CA VAL A 73 -0.85 -2.68 -1.15
C VAL A 73 0.21 -2.51 -2.22
N ASP A 74 0.82 -3.60 -2.71
CA ASP A 74 1.81 -3.57 -3.79
C ASP A 74 1.22 -3.10 -5.13
N ARG A 75 -0.10 -3.22 -5.32
CA ARG A 75 -0.82 -2.74 -6.51
C ARG A 75 -1.25 -1.28 -6.40
N ILE A 76 -1.18 -0.66 -5.22
CA ILE A 76 -1.49 0.76 -5.07
C ILE A 76 -0.43 1.56 -5.86
N PRO A 77 -0.84 2.39 -6.83
CA PRO A 77 0.12 3.19 -7.57
C PRO A 77 0.90 4.09 -6.61
N GLY A 78 2.17 4.33 -6.93
CA GLY A 78 3.00 5.29 -6.20
C GLY A 78 2.39 6.69 -6.25
N VAL A 79 3.02 7.64 -5.54
CA VAL A 79 2.56 9.05 -5.51
C VAL A 79 2.34 9.55 -6.93
N ILE A 80 1.12 10.01 -7.20
CA ILE A 80 0.74 10.61 -8.47
C ILE A 80 0.90 12.11 -8.31
N ASP A 81 1.82 12.71 -9.06
CA ASP A 81 1.99 14.16 -9.07
C ASP A 81 0.85 14.81 -9.83
N VAL A 82 -0.01 15.53 -9.12
CA VAL A 82 -1.17 16.23 -9.70
C VAL A 82 -0.87 17.72 -9.82
N ASN A 83 -0.68 18.19 -11.04
CA ASN A 83 -0.53 19.60 -11.39
C ASN A 83 -1.01 19.86 -12.83
N SER A 84 -1.08 21.13 -13.23
CA SER A 84 -1.55 21.50 -14.57
C SER A 84 -0.69 20.95 -15.70
N SER A 85 0.62 20.74 -15.47
CA SER A 85 1.53 20.19 -16.48
C SER A 85 1.46 18.65 -16.56
N THR A 86 1.17 17.95 -15.45
CA THR A 86 0.99 16.49 -15.44
C THR A 86 -0.37 16.07 -15.96
N PHE A 87 -1.38 16.94 -15.97
CA PHE A 87 -2.68 16.66 -16.61
C PHE A 87 -2.56 16.20 -18.07
N THR A 88 -1.64 16.79 -18.84
CA THR A 88 -1.42 16.40 -20.25
C THR A 88 -0.42 15.25 -20.41
N ALA A 89 0.52 15.10 -19.46
CA ALA A 89 1.62 14.16 -19.56
C ALA A 89 1.32 12.78 -18.93
N ASP A 90 0.44 12.73 -17.92
CA ASP A 90 0.08 11.51 -17.20
C ASP A 90 -1.38 11.09 -17.52
N PRO A 91 -1.57 9.95 -18.20
CA PRO A 91 -2.91 9.45 -18.53
C PRO A 91 -3.76 9.10 -17.31
N TYR A 92 -3.17 8.82 -16.14
CA TYR A 92 -3.93 8.62 -14.91
C TYR A 92 -4.59 9.92 -14.44
N VAL A 93 -3.85 11.03 -14.43
CA VAL A 93 -4.40 12.33 -14.02
C VAL A 93 -5.52 12.77 -14.96
N ASN A 94 -5.37 12.52 -16.26
CA ASN A 94 -6.40 12.78 -17.27
C ASN A 94 -7.63 11.88 -17.10
N ALA A 95 -7.48 10.64 -16.61
CA ALA A 95 -8.62 9.76 -16.34
C ALA A 95 -9.47 10.21 -15.14
N PHE A 96 -8.89 10.94 -14.19
CA PHE A 96 -9.58 11.40 -12.98
C PHE A 96 -10.27 12.76 -13.13
N PHE A 97 -9.82 13.62 -14.05
CA PHE A 97 -10.31 15.00 -14.18
C PHE A 97 -10.69 15.32 -15.62
N THR A 98 -11.77 16.08 -15.80
CA THR A 98 -12.28 16.41 -17.15
C THR A 98 -11.39 17.43 -17.87
N ASN A 99 -10.81 18.35 -17.12
CA ASN A 99 -9.89 19.39 -17.60
C ASN A 99 -9.08 19.98 -16.42
N VAL A 100 -8.11 20.85 -16.73
CA VAL A 100 -7.26 21.50 -15.70
C VAL A 100 -8.06 22.39 -14.74
N THR A 101 -9.13 23.03 -15.21
CA THR A 101 -9.99 23.87 -14.36
C THR A 101 -10.79 23.03 -13.36
N ASP A 102 -11.26 21.86 -13.79
CA ASP A 102 -11.95 20.86 -12.98
C ASP A 102 -11.02 20.32 -11.88
N LEU A 103 -9.77 19.98 -12.24
CA LEU A 103 -8.71 19.65 -11.29
C LEU A 103 -8.54 20.76 -10.24
N GLN A 104 -8.29 22.00 -10.68
CA GLN A 104 -8.09 23.13 -9.74
C GLN A 104 -9.31 23.34 -8.82
N SER A 105 -10.52 23.17 -9.35
CA SER A 105 -11.75 23.31 -8.59
C SER A 105 -11.85 22.24 -7.49
N VAL A 106 -11.57 20.97 -7.79
CA VAL A 106 -11.65 19.88 -6.81
C VAL A 106 -10.68 20.11 -5.64
N PHE A 107 -9.44 20.45 -5.94
CA PHE A 107 -8.43 20.71 -4.90
C PHE A 107 -8.70 22.00 -4.11
N SER A 108 -9.35 23.00 -4.72
CA SER A 108 -9.65 24.27 -4.04
C SER A 108 -10.90 24.19 -3.15
N HIS A 109 -11.81 23.25 -3.37
CA HIS A 109 -13.09 23.16 -2.64
C HIS A 109 -13.22 21.94 -1.72
N SER A 110 -12.26 21.01 -1.73
CA SER A 110 -12.25 19.90 -0.76
C SER A 110 -11.82 20.43 0.61
N SER A 111 -12.74 20.35 1.58
CA SER A 111 -12.45 20.69 2.97
C SER A 111 -11.35 19.82 3.55
N GLU A 112 -11.30 18.54 3.19
CA GLU A 112 -10.28 17.60 3.67
C GLU A 112 -8.87 18.00 3.23
N ILE A 113 -8.74 18.50 2.00
CA ILE A 113 -7.46 18.97 1.47
C ILE A 113 -7.07 20.30 2.10
N GLN A 114 -8.03 21.22 2.29
CA GLN A 114 -7.78 22.48 2.99
C GLN A 114 -7.33 22.24 4.43
N ASP A 115 -8.05 21.38 5.17
CA ASP A 115 -7.72 21.01 6.54
C ASP A 115 -6.30 20.39 6.63
N TYR A 116 -5.96 19.50 5.68
CA TYR A 116 -4.62 18.92 5.60
C TYR A 116 -3.53 19.96 5.32
N MET A 117 -3.77 20.90 4.40
CA MET A 117 -2.80 21.94 4.05
C MET A 117 -2.62 22.96 5.18
N ASP A 118 -3.66 23.23 5.95
CA ASP A 118 -3.60 24.09 7.13
C ASP A 118 -2.89 23.42 8.31
N ASP A 119 -3.03 22.10 8.48
CA ASP A 119 -2.34 21.32 9.54
C ASP A 119 -0.81 21.23 9.32
N ILE A 120 -0.35 21.29 8.07
CA ILE A 120 1.08 21.15 7.72
C ILE A 120 1.80 22.51 7.71
N ARG A 121 1.06 23.61 7.84
CA ARG A 121 1.58 24.98 7.78
C ARG A 121 2.14 25.47 9.12
#